data_AF-A0A929HYH2-F1
#
_entry.id   AF-A0A929HYH2-F1
#
_cell.length_a   1.000
_cell.length_b   1.000
_cell.length_c   1.000
_cell.angle_alpha   90.00
_cell.angle_beta   90.00
_cell.angle_gamma   90.00
#
_symmetry.space_group_name_H-M   'P 1'
#
loop_
_entity.id
_entity.type
_entity.pdbx_description
1 polymer ?
#
loop_
_entity_poly.entity_id
_entity_poly.type
_entity_poly.pdbx_seq_one_letter_code
_entity_poly.pdbx_strand_id
1 'polypeptide(L)'
;MVKTANDAGQIEPLNLAKEGFPIHFIVNGGMELDLGNRVKLQVIDVPGHSVCSIAVYFPREYALFPSDSIGSLTEERILPMGSSNYDDFQESINKLSNVGAEIICLEHFGALTPPEGIEFCERVKKEAKDFRKEMIDTYKREADIELTIEELAKDFDCGLSKVGLLPEDLLKDILKRMVTFVNHIE
;
A
#
# COMPACT_ATOMS: atom_id res chain seq x y z
N MET A 1 36.20 -28.34 23.84
CA MET A 1 36.48 -27.68 22.54
C MET A 1 35.54 -28.30 21.50
N VAL A 2 34.43 -27.62 21.21
CA VAL A 2 33.51 -28.00 20.13
C VAL A 2 33.87 -27.10 18.94
N LYS A 3 34.30 -27.70 17.83
CA LYS A 3 34.51 -26.99 16.57
C LYS A 3 33.13 -26.68 15.97
N THR A 4 32.81 -25.41 15.81
CA THR A 4 31.69 -24.94 14.98
C THR A 4 32.15 -24.97 13.52
N ALA A 5 31.56 -25.86 12.72
CA ALA A 5 31.70 -25.82 11.26
C ALA A 5 30.68 -24.82 10.71
N ASN A 6 31.16 -23.63 10.34
CA ASN A 6 30.40 -22.65 9.57
C ASN A 6 30.66 -22.93 8.08
N ASP A 7 30.08 -24.00 7.55
CA ASP A 7 30.07 -24.32 6.11
C ASP A 7 28.70 -23.98 5.51
N ALA A 8 28.18 -22.79 5.81
CA ALA A 8 27.17 -22.18 4.96
C ALA A 8 27.93 -21.63 3.75
N GLY A 9 28.10 -22.46 2.71
CA GLY A 9 28.67 -22.04 1.44
C GLY A 9 27.99 -20.73 1.01
N GLN A 10 28.78 -19.69 0.73
CA GLN A 10 28.27 -18.46 0.17
C GLN A 10 27.57 -18.83 -1.14
N ILE A 11 26.24 -18.71 -1.16
CA ILE A 11 25.48 -18.82 -2.40
C ILE A 11 25.90 -17.61 -3.24
N GLU A 12 26.55 -17.88 -4.37
CA GLU A 12 26.84 -16.85 -5.37
C GLU A 12 25.54 -16.06 -5.64
N PRO A 13 25.57 -14.72 -5.56
CA PRO A 13 24.39 -13.90 -5.85
C PRO A 13 23.85 -14.29 -7.22
N LEU A 14 22.56 -14.62 -7.31
CA LEU A 14 21.93 -14.89 -8.60
C LEU A 14 22.24 -13.70 -9.53
N ASN A 15 22.75 -13.97 -10.73
CA ASN A 15 22.94 -12.96 -11.76
C ASN A 15 21.58 -12.62 -12.37
N LEU A 16 20.71 -11.99 -11.56
CA LEU A 16 19.30 -11.70 -11.82
C LEU A 16 19.07 -10.88 -13.08
N ALA A 17 20.10 -10.19 -13.57
CA ALA A 17 20.02 -9.32 -14.74
C ALA A 17 19.86 -10.06 -16.08
N LYS A 18 20.16 -11.37 -16.16
CA LYS A 18 20.13 -12.12 -17.42
C LYS A 18 18.97 -13.08 -17.61
N GLU A 19 18.45 -13.68 -16.54
CA GLU A 19 17.52 -14.82 -16.67
C GLU A 19 16.06 -14.48 -16.32
N GLY A 20 15.81 -13.30 -15.72
CA GLY A 20 14.50 -12.94 -15.19
C GLY A 20 14.06 -13.88 -14.05
N PHE A 21 12.88 -13.63 -13.48
CA PHE A 21 12.28 -14.55 -12.52
C PHE A 21 11.32 -15.50 -13.25
N PRO A 22 11.44 -16.83 -13.10
CA PRO A 22 10.46 -17.74 -13.67
C PRO A 22 9.09 -17.48 -13.03
N ILE A 23 8.10 -17.16 -13.86
CA ILE A 23 6.72 -16.96 -13.41
C ILE A 23 6.14 -18.33 -13.08
N HIS A 24 5.83 -18.57 -11.81
CA HIS A 24 5.22 -19.83 -11.38
C HIS A 24 3.73 -19.89 -11.71
N PHE A 25 3.00 -18.80 -11.43
CA PHE A 25 1.56 -18.72 -11.60
C PHE A 25 1.14 -17.27 -11.78
N ILE A 26 0.20 -17.02 -12.71
CA ILE A 26 -0.37 -15.69 -12.95
C ILE A 26 -1.74 -15.64 -12.29
N VAL A 27 -1.98 -14.56 -11.55
CA VAL A 27 -3.29 -14.25 -10.96
C VAL A 27 -3.86 -12.98 -11.58
N ASN A 28 -5.18 -12.90 -11.64
CA ASN A 28 -5.93 -11.74 -12.11
C ASN A 28 -7.09 -11.48 -11.16
N GLY A 29 -7.58 -10.26 -11.09
CA GLY A 29 -8.82 -9.94 -10.38
C GLY A 29 -9.99 -10.79 -10.84
N GLY A 30 -10.84 -11.17 -9.87
CA GLY A 30 -11.97 -12.07 -10.08
C GLY A 30 -11.62 -13.56 -10.03
N MET A 31 -10.34 -13.92 -9.93
CA MET A 31 -9.95 -15.31 -9.71
C MET A 31 -10.24 -15.77 -8.27
N GLU A 32 -10.64 -17.03 -8.12
CA GLU A 32 -10.69 -17.72 -6.83
C GLU A 32 -9.52 -18.70 -6.74
N LEU A 33 -8.69 -18.56 -5.70
CA LEU A 33 -7.61 -19.48 -5.36
C LEU A 33 -8.11 -20.47 -4.32
N ASP A 34 -8.20 -21.76 -4.68
CA ASP A 34 -8.52 -22.85 -3.77
C ASP A 34 -7.22 -23.46 -3.21
N LEU A 35 -6.97 -23.23 -1.93
CA LEU A 35 -5.79 -23.76 -1.22
C LEU A 35 -6.09 -25.11 -0.53
N GLY A 36 -7.24 -25.72 -0.81
CA GLY A 36 -7.73 -26.90 -0.11
C GLY A 36 -8.25 -26.57 1.28
N ASN A 37 -8.71 -27.59 2.02
CA ASN A 37 -9.21 -27.44 3.39
C ASN A 37 -10.27 -26.33 3.58
N ARG A 38 -11.09 -26.11 2.54
CA ARG A 38 -12.12 -25.05 2.50
C ARG A 38 -11.56 -23.64 2.63
N VAL A 39 -10.31 -23.42 2.20
CA VAL A 39 -9.69 -22.10 2.09
C VAL A 39 -9.78 -21.66 0.63
N LYS A 40 -10.72 -20.75 0.37
CA LYS A 40 -10.97 -20.15 -0.93
C LYS A 40 -10.74 -18.65 -0.83
N LEU A 41 -9.79 -18.14 -1.59
CA LEU A 41 -9.38 -16.74 -1.57
C LEU A 41 -9.79 -16.06 -2.87
N GLN A 42 -10.36 -14.87 -2.79
CA GLN A 42 -10.75 -14.08 -3.96
C GLN A 42 -9.68 -13.03 -4.25
N VAL A 43 -9.17 -13.01 -5.47
CA VAL A 43 -8.19 -12.01 -5.93
C VAL A 43 -8.94 -10.80 -6.49
N ILE A 44 -8.48 -9.60 -6.15
CA ILE A 44 -9.12 -8.34 -6.54
C ILE A 44 -8.04 -7.42 -7.11
N ASP A 45 -8.24 -6.94 -8.33
CA ASP A 45 -7.37 -5.90 -8.89
C ASP A 45 -7.63 -4.57 -8.20
N VAL A 46 -6.56 -3.98 -7.67
CA VAL A 46 -6.60 -2.73 -6.89
C VAL A 46 -5.44 -1.80 -7.27
N PRO A 47 -5.37 -1.37 -8.55
CA PRO A 47 -4.32 -0.45 -8.99
C PRO A 47 -4.39 0.88 -8.24
N GLY A 48 -3.28 1.63 -8.28
CA GLY A 48 -3.22 3.01 -7.80
C GLY A 48 -2.06 3.24 -6.84
N HIS A 49 -1.85 2.33 -5.88
CA HIS A 49 -0.57 2.30 -5.15
C HIS A 49 0.56 1.90 -6.10
N SER A 50 0.41 0.74 -6.74
CA SER A 50 1.19 0.36 -7.91
C SER A 50 0.24 -0.03 -9.05
N VAL A 51 0.75 -0.05 -10.29
CA VAL A 51 -0.04 -0.45 -11.46
C VAL A 51 -0.47 -1.92 -11.42
N CYS A 52 0.24 -2.77 -10.65
CA CYS A 52 0.01 -4.20 -10.55
C CYS A 52 -0.51 -4.64 -9.17
N SER A 53 -0.94 -3.68 -8.34
CA SER A 53 -1.42 -3.96 -6.99
C SER A 53 -2.65 -4.87 -7.03
N ILE A 54 -2.63 -5.91 -6.18
CA ILE A 54 -3.74 -6.83 -5.96
C ILE A 54 -4.06 -6.89 -4.46
N ALA A 55 -5.31 -7.19 -4.15
CA ALA A 55 -5.78 -7.53 -2.83
C ALA A 55 -6.34 -8.96 -2.84
N VAL A 56 -6.34 -9.58 -1.67
CA VAL A 56 -6.90 -10.92 -1.48
C VAL A 56 -7.95 -10.86 -0.39
N TYR A 57 -9.16 -11.32 -0.69
CA TYR A 57 -10.24 -11.44 0.28
C TYR A 57 -10.47 -12.90 0.64
N PHE A 58 -10.64 -13.19 1.92
CA PHE A 58 -10.99 -14.51 2.43
C PHE A 58 -12.42 -14.49 3.00
N PRO A 59 -13.42 -14.89 2.20
CA PRO A 59 -14.83 -14.75 2.58
C PRO A 59 -15.22 -15.49 3.86
N ARG A 60 -14.61 -16.66 4.11
CA ARG A 60 -14.97 -17.50 5.26
C ARG A 60 -14.71 -16.80 6.60
N GLU A 61 -13.68 -15.97 6.66
CA GLU A 61 -13.26 -15.27 7.88
C GLU A 61 -13.54 -13.75 7.79
N TYR A 62 -14.20 -13.29 6.72
CA TYR A 62 -14.41 -11.87 6.42
C TYR A 62 -13.10 -11.06 6.48
N ALA A 63 -11.97 -11.66 6.07
CA ALA A 63 -10.65 -11.07 6.20
C ALA A 63 -10.14 -10.54 4.86
N LEU A 64 -9.65 -9.30 4.85
CA LEU A 64 -9.05 -8.66 3.69
C LEU A 64 -7.54 -8.49 3.88
N PHE A 65 -6.78 -8.84 2.84
CA PHE A 65 -5.34 -8.63 2.72
C PHE A 65 -5.12 -7.63 1.56
N PRO A 66 -5.11 -6.32 1.83
CA PRO A 66 -5.11 -5.29 0.80
C PRO A 66 -3.70 -4.83 0.38
N SER A 67 -2.66 -5.33 1.06
CA SER A 67 -1.31 -4.76 1.02
C SER A 67 -1.39 -3.23 1.24
N ASP A 68 -0.72 -2.43 0.41
CA ASP A 68 -0.74 -0.95 0.48
C ASP A 68 -1.90 -0.29 -0.29
N SER A 69 -2.84 -1.07 -0.83
CA SER A 69 -3.95 -0.55 -1.66
C SER A 69 -5.00 0.23 -0.87
N ILE A 70 -4.86 0.28 0.46
CA ILE A 70 -5.66 1.12 1.37
C ILE A 70 -4.78 2.06 2.19
N GLY A 71 -3.56 2.34 1.69
CA GLY A 71 -2.58 3.15 2.39
C GLY A 71 -1.99 2.45 3.61
N SER A 72 -1.20 3.20 4.37
CA SER A 72 -0.50 2.68 5.54
C SER A 72 -1.06 3.32 6.81
N LEU A 73 -1.45 2.50 7.78
CA LEU A 73 -1.86 2.98 9.10
C LEU A 73 -0.61 3.21 9.95
N THR A 74 -0.45 4.42 10.49
CA THR A 74 0.55 4.74 11.52
C THR A 74 -0.12 4.95 12.86
N GLU A 75 0.69 5.18 13.91
CA GLU A 75 0.17 5.54 15.23
C GLU A 75 -0.63 6.85 15.20
N GLU A 76 -0.30 7.74 14.27
CA GLU A 76 -0.87 9.08 14.17
C GLU A 76 -2.06 9.17 13.21
N ARG A 77 -1.98 8.56 12.02
CA ARG A 77 -3.02 8.67 10.99
C ARG A 77 -2.95 7.55 9.94
N ILE A 78 -3.90 7.55 9.02
CA ILE A 78 -3.81 6.76 7.78
C ILE A 78 -3.07 7.62 6.76
N LEU A 79 -2.06 7.06 6.09
CA LEU A 79 -1.37 7.72 4.99
C LEU A 79 -1.84 7.15 3.65
N PRO A 80 -2.55 7.94 2.82
CA PRO A 80 -2.90 7.53 1.46
C PRO A 80 -1.65 7.39 0.58
N MET A 81 -1.45 6.22 -0.02
CA MET A 81 -0.26 5.88 -0.80
C MET A 81 -0.57 5.60 -2.28
N GLY A 82 -1.38 6.46 -2.92
CA GLY A 82 -1.78 6.35 -4.33
C GLY A 82 -0.70 6.78 -5.33
N SER A 83 0.51 6.23 -5.21
CA SER A 83 1.73 6.76 -5.84
C SER A 83 1.86 6.52 -7.36
N SER A 84 1.11 5.56 -7.92
CA SER A 84 1.08 5.28 -9.36
C SER A 84 -0.04 6.02 -10.09
N ASN A 85 -1.25 6.02 -9.52
CA ASN A 85 -2.41 6.74 -10.02
C ASN A 85 -3.39 6.97 -8.86
N TYR A 86 -3.65 8.24 -8.53
CA TYR A 86 -4.46 8.58 -7.37
C TYR A 86 -5.97 8.41 -7.61
N ASP A 87 -6.43 8.47 -8.87
CA ASP A 87 -7.82 8.15 -9.23
C ASP A 87 -8.09 6.66 -9.02
N ASP A 88 -7.24 5.81 -9.62
CA ASP A 88 -7.31 4.34 -9.47
C ASP A 88 -7.24 3.93 -8.01
N PHE A 89 -6.38 4.58 -7.22
CA PHE A 89 -6.24 4.31 -5.79
C PHE A 89 -7.57 4.53 -5.04
N GLN A 90 -8.26 5.63 -5.31
CA GLN A 90 -9.55 5.91 -4.68
C GLN A 90 -10.66 4.96 -5.17
N GLU A 91 -10.66 4.59 -6.45
CA GLU A 91 -11.58 3.58 -6.98
C GLU A 91 -11.33 2.18 -6.36
N SER A 92 -10.08 1.82 -6.16
CA SER A 92 -9.67 0.58 -5.50
C SER A 92 -10.14 0.52 -4.06
N ILE A 93 -9.98 1.60 -3.28
CA ILE A 93 -10.53 1.68 -1.91
C ILE A 93 -12.07 1.55 -1.95
N ASN A 94 -12.74 2.18 -2.92
CA ASN A 94 -14.18 2.02 -3.10
C ASN A 94 -14.57 0.58 -3.39
N LYS A 95 -13.83 -0.14 -4.24
CA LYS A 95 -14.07 -1.57 -4.48
C LYS A 95 -13.92 -2.38 -3.20
N LEU A 96 -12.83 -2.17 -2.46
CA LEU A 96 -12.50 -2.92 -1.24
C LEU A 96 -13.51 -2.72 -0.11
N SER A 97 -14.03 -1.50 0.05
CA SER A 97 -15.06 -1.24 1.06
C SER A 97 -16.37 -2.03 0.88
N ASN A 98 -16.65 -2.49 -0.33
CA ASN A 98 -17.89 -3.18 -0.66
C ASN A 98 -17.79 -4.71 -0.54
N VAL A 99 -16.62 -5.26 -0.18
CA VAL A 99 -16.42 -6.72 -0.09
C VAL A 99 -16.98 -7.31 1.20
N GLY A 100 -17.35 -6.48 2.18
CA GLY A 100 -17.85 -6.93 3.48
C GLY A 100 -16.76 -7.55 4.35
N ALA A 101 -15.56 -6.98 4.35
CA ALA A 101 -14.50 -7.38 5.26
C ALA A 101 -14.73 -6.81 6.66
N GLU A 102 -14.47 -7.62 7.67
CA GLU A 102 -14.54 -7.26 9.09
C GLU A 102 -13.14 -7.28 9.74
N ILE A 103 -12.21 -8.03 9.16
CA ILE A 103 -10.80 -8.09 9.57
C ILE A 103 -9.95 -7.53 8.43
N ILE A 104 -9.05 -6.59 8.75
CA ILE A 104 -8.11 -6.00 7.78
C ILE A 104 -6.68 -6.37 8.17
N CYS A 105 -6.04 -7.22 7.39
CA CYS A 105 -4.66 -7.64 7.55
C CYS A 105 -3.76 -6.67 6.79
N LEU A 106 -3.20 -5.68 7.48
CA LEU A 106 -2.37 -4.63 6.89
C LEU A 106 -0.98 -5.18 6.52
N GLU A 107 -0.36 -4.60 5.49
CA GLU A 107 1.03 -4.89 5.12
C GLU A 107 2.00 -4.58 6.28
N HIS A 108 1.66 -3.56 7.07
CA HIS A 108 2.44 -3.09 8.19
C HIS A 108 1.60 -3.10 9.47
N PHE A 109 2.25 -3.37 10.60
CA PHE A 109 1.68 -3.21 11.94
C PHE A 109 0.50 -4.13 12.31
N GLY A 110 0.29 -5.21 11.56
CA GLY A 110 -0.57 -6.32 11.96
C GLY A 110 -1.98 -6.26 11.37
N ALA A 111 -2.99 -6.63 12.16
CA ALA A 111 -4.36 -6.72 11.68
C ALA A 111 -5.32 -5.97 12.59
N LEU A 112 -6.33 -5.35 11.97
CA LEU A 112 -7.48 -4.77 12.63
C LEU A 112 -8.60 -5.80 12.66
N THR A 113 -9.13 -6.07 13.84
CA THR A 113 -10.32 -6.92 14.03
C THR A 113 -11.56 -6.04 14.26
N PRO A 114 -12.77 -6.62 14.32
CA PRO A 114 -13.94 -5.86 14.74
C PRO A 114 -13.79 -5.24 16.14
N PRO A 115 -14.34 -4.03 16.37
CA PRO A 115 -15.08 -3.22 15.41
C PRO A 115 -14.22 -2.43 14.43
N GLU A 116 -12.93 -2.23 14.70
CA GLU A 116 -12.06 -1.32 13.95
C GLU A 116 -11.91 -1.68 12.47
N GLY A 117 -11.82 -2.98 12.16
CA GLY A 117 -11.67 -3.47 10.79
C GLY A 117 -12.88 -3.16 9.90
N ILE A 118 -14.09 -3.19 10.46
CA ILE A 118 -15.36 -2.93 9.75
C ILE A 118 -15.38 -1.50 9.21
N GLU A 119 -14.93 -0.54 10.02
CA GLU A 119 -14.99 0.88 9.68
C GLU A 119 -13.75 1.35 8.89
N PHE A 120 -12.71 0.53 8.82
CA PHE A 120 -11.40 0.97 8.35
C PHE A 120 -11.42 1.43 6.89
N CYS A 121 -12.05 0.67 5.98
CA CYS A 121 -12.10 1.06 4.58
C CYS A 121 -12.82 2.40 4.37
N GLU A 122 -13.88 2.70 5.12
CA GLU A 122 -14.56 4.00 5.05
C GLU A 122 -13.70 5.14 5.59
N ARG A 123 -12.94 4.89 6.66
CA ARG A 123 -11.95 5.85 7.17
C ARG A 123 -10.87 6.14 6.13
N VAL A 124 -10.34 5.11 5.47
CA VAL A 124 -9.36 5.25 4.39
C VAL A 124 -9.93 6.06 3.22
N LYS A 125 -11.18 5.81 2.79
CA LYS A 125 -11.83 6.61 1.73
C LYS A 125 -11.85 8.09 2.07
N LYS A 126 -12.28 8.40 3.30
CA LYS A 126 -12.36 9.78 3.77
C LYS A 126 -10.98 10.41 3.76
N GLU A 127 -9.98 9.71 4.30
CA GLU A 127 -8.60 10.20 4.35
C GLU A 127 -8.03 10.44 2.95
N ALA A 128 -8.20 9.49 2.03
CA ALA A 128 -7.73 9.64 0.66
C ALA A 128 -8.38 10.83 -0.06
N LYS A 129 -9.66 11.11 0.22
CA LYS A 129 -10.37 12.27 -0.32
C LYS A 129 -9.88 13.58 0.28
N ASP A 130 -9.70 13.62 1.59
CA ASP A 130 -9.24 14.82 2.30
C ASP A 130 -7.80 15.16 1.90
N PHE A 131 -6.94 14.15 1.78
CA PHE A 131 -5.56 14.33 1.34
C PHE A 131 -5.46 14.78 -0.13
N ARG A 132 -6.36 14.32 -1.02
CA ARG A 132 -6.45 14.89 -2.38
C ARG A 132 -6.69 16.40 -2.32
N LYS A 133 -7.64 16.82 -1.48
CA LYS A 133 -7.97 18.23 -1.32
C LYS A 133 -6.78 19.02 -0.76
N GLU A 134 -6.10 18.46 0.23
CA GLU A 134 -4.90 19.05 0.83
C GLU A 134 -3.80 19.27 -0.21
N MET A 135 -3.46 18.25 -1.02
CA MET A 135 -2.48 18.38 -2.10
C MET A 135 -2.82 19.50 -3.11
N ILE A 136 -4.10 19.64 -3.45
CA ILE A 136 -4.57 20.68 -4.38
C ILE A 136 -4.49 22.07 -3.75
N ASP A 137 -4.95 22.20 -2.51
CA ASP A 137 -5.02 23.50 -1.83
C ASP A 137 -3.63 24.02 -1.47
N THR A 138 -2.74 23.15 -1.01
CA THR A 138 -1.34 23.49 -0.72
C THR A 138 -0.63 23.93 -2.00
N TYR A 139 -0.75 23.17 -3.10
CA TYR A 139 -0.15 23.58 -4.37
C TYR A 139 -0.67 24.93 -4.89
N LYS A 140 -1.98 25.19 -4.75
CA LYS A 140 -2.56 26.49 -5.12
C LYS A 140 -2.03 27.66 -4.29
N ARG A 141 -1.70 27.42 -3.02
CA ARG A 141 -1.16 28.44 -2.12
C ARG A 141 0.32 28.71 -2.39
N GLU A 142 1.12 27.65 -2.51
CA GLU A 142 2.58 27.77 -2.67
C GLU A 142 2.98 28.10 -4.11
N ALA A 143 2.23 27.60 -5.10
CA ALA A 143 2.53 27.68 -6.53
C ALA A 143 3.94 27.17 -6.91
N ASP A 144 4.53 26.34 -6.05
CA ASP A 144 5.84 25.71 -6.21
C ASP A 144 5.77 24.27 -5.70
N ILE A 145 6.24 23.33 -6.52
CA ILE A 145 6.13 21.90 -6.22
C ILE A 145 7.00 21.48 -5.04
N GLU A 146 8.21 22.03 -4.92
CA GLU A 146 9.14 21.64 -3.86
C GLU A 146 8.67 22.20 -2.51
N LEU A 147 8.19 23.45 -2.48
CA LEU A 147 7.58 24.01 -1.28
C LEU A 147 6.32 23.25 -0.86
N THR A 148 5.50 22.81 -1.83
CA THR A 148 4.32 21.97 -1.57
C THR A 148 4.71 20.65 -0.92
N ILE A 149 5.74 19.97 -1.45
CA ILE A 149 6.22 18.69 -0.90
C ILE A 149 6.80 18.90 0.49
N GLU A 150 7.62 19.92 0.71
CA GLU A 150 8.20 20.23 2.02
C GLU A 150 7.13 20.56 3.06
N GLU A 151 6.01 21.17 2.67
CA GLU A 151 4.89 21.38 3.58
C GLU A 151 4.17 20.08 3.91
N LEU A 152 3.75 19.31 2.89
CA LEU A 152 3.04 18.05 3.08
C LEU A 152 3.90 17.01 3.84
N ALA A 153 5.21 16.98 3.60
CA ALA A 153 6.11 16.03 4.25
C ALA A 153 6.18 16.21 5.78
N LYS A 154 5.93 17.44 6.29
CA LYS A 154 5.87 17.68 7.75
C LYS A 154 4.77 16.88 8.42
N ASP A 155 3.66 16.68 7.72
CA ASP A 155 2.51 15.91 8.20
C ASP A 155 2.71 14.39 8.05
N PHE A 156 3.77 13.99 7.33
CA PHE A 156 4.18 12.61 7.13
C PHE A 156 5.41 12.23 7.98
N ASP A 157 5.89 13.10 8.87
CA ASP A 157 6.86 12.73 9.92
C ASP A 157 6.18 11.87 11.01
N CYS A 158 5.86 10.65 10.61
CA CYS A 158 5.00 9.71 11.31
C CYS A 158 5.72 8.38 11.54
N GLY A 159 5.05 7.44 12.20
CA GLY A 159 5.61 6.14 12.58
C GLY A 159 6.49 5.44 11.52
N LEU A 160 6.17 5.51 10.21
CA LEU A 160 6.94 4.85 9.15
C LEU A 160 8.37 5.37 9.00
N SER A 161 8.59 6.69 9.07
CA SER A 161 9.93 7.28 9.05
C SER A 161 10.65 6.98 10.37
N LYS A 162 9.93 7.06 11.50
CA LYS A 162 10.47 6.80 12.84
C LYS A 162 10.93 5.36 13.04
N VAL A 163 10.25 4.38 12.43
CA VAL A 163 10.67 2.97 12.44
C VAL A 163 11.62 2.60 11.30
N GLY A 164 12.00 3.56 10.45
CA GLY A 164 12.97 3.38 9.36
C GLY A 164 12.45 2.58 8.16
N LEU A 165 11.12 2.48 7.99
CA LEU A 165 10.51 1.76 6.86
C LEU A 165 10.45 2.62 5.59
N LEU A 166 10.45 3.94 5.71
CA LEU A 166 10.40 4.86 4.56
C LEU A 166 11.40 6.02 4.75
N PRO A 167 12.51 6.05 3.99
CA PRO A 167 13.43 7.19 4.00
C PRO A 167 12.75 8.48 3.55
N GLU A 168 13.14 9.61 4.14
CA GLU A 168 12.53 10.92 3.86
C GLU A 168 12.59 11.31 2.38
N ASP A 169 13.73 11.11 1.71
CA ASP A 169 13.87 11.43 0.29
C ASP A 169 12.91 10.61 -0.59
N LEU A 170 12.70 9.33 -0.26
CA LEU A 170 11.76 8.47 -0.99
C LEU A 170 10.31 8.88 -0.73
N LEU A 171 9.97 9.27 0.50
CA LEU A 171 8.67 9.85 0.82
C LEU A 171 8.40 11.11 -0.02
N LYS A 172 9.37 12.02 -0.08
CA LYS A 172 9.25 13.26 -0.88
C LYS A 172 9.07 12.96 -2.36
N ASP A 173 9.77 11.98 -2.91
CA ASP A 173 9.58 11.52 -4.29
C ASP A 173 8.18 10.94 -4.53
N ILE A 174 7.63 10.17 -3.59
CA ILE A 174 6.26 9.65 -3.67
C ILE A 174 5.25 10.79 -3.62
N LEU A 175 5.40 11.73 -2.68
CA LEU A 175 4.55 12.91 -2.56
C LEU A 175 4.59 13.75 -3.85
N LYS A 176 5.77 13.97 -4.41
CA LYS A 176 5.96 14.68 -5.68
C LYS A 176 5.12 14.09 -6.79
N ARG A 177 5.16 12.76 -6.94
CA ARG A 177 4.37 12.04 -7.97
C ARG A 177 2.87 12.25 -7.77
N MET A 178 2.37 12.11 -6.54
CA MET A 178 0.95 12.28 -6.25
C MET A 178 0.48 13.73 -6.45
N VAL A 179 1.25 14.72 -5.97
CA VAL A 179 0.96 16.14 -6.16
C VAL A 179 0.93 16.50 -7.64
N THR A 180 1.93 16.04 -8.40
CA THR A 180 2.01 16.23 -9.86
C THR A 180 0.78 15.66 -10.56
N PHE A 181 0.42 14.41 -10.23
CA PHE A 181 -0.73 13.73 -10.82
C PHE A 181 -2.05 14.45 -10.52
N VAL A 182 -2.31 14.73 -9.24
CA VAL A 182 -3.59 15.30 -8.78
C VAL A 182 -3.78 16.75 -9.25
N ASN A 183 -2.69 17.50 -9.44
CA ASN A 183 -2.74 18.87 -9.94
C ASN A 183 -2.60 18.98 -11.46
N HIS A 184 -2.48 17.85 -12.18
CA HIS A 184 -2.27 17.81 -13.63
C HIS A 184 -1.07 18.64 -14.11
N ILE A 185 0.04 18.52 -13.38
CA ILE A 185 1.31 19.16 -13.73
C ILE A 185 2.05 18.21 -14.69
N GLU A 186 2.50 18.72 -15.83
CA GLU A 186 3.25 17.97 -16.86
C GLU A 186 4.74 17.81 -16.52
#